data_AF-A0A2N1VLP2-F1
#
_entry.id   AF-A0A2N1VLP2-F1
#
_cell.length_a   1.000
_cell.length_b   1.000
_cell.length_c   1.000
_cell.angle_alpha   90.00
_cell.angle_beta   90.00
_cell.angle_gamma   90.00
#
_symmetry.space_group_name_H-M   'P 1'
#
loop_
_entity.id
_entity.type
_entity.pdbx_description
1 polymer ?
#
loop_
_entity_poly.entity_id
_entity_poly.type
_entity_poly.pdbx_seq_one_letter_code
_entity_poly.pdbx_strand_id
1 'polypeptide(L)'
;MNTWKEYIESKFSPISDFQIEDKTQKGEVGIYSLTHNLTETRFDFIYPDEDWKKIGDVQFYNPKTKGWSGEFWEAEFNEKEKNRLNEFLKPALEKGWSSKDFYFFGKHYQSKVYWNKSFDGKNFGYYTGFGCLWIVLFPFFWLITKLMERNLISGMKKTIIEPTNKNVC
;
A
#
# COMPACT_ATOMS: atom_id res chain seq x y z
N MET A 1 -25.52 -1.25 6.79
CA MET A 1 -24.21 -0.65 6.45
C MET A 1 -24.45 0.63 5.69
N ASN A 2 -24.28 1.75 6.37
CA ASN A 2 -24.63 3.07 5.85
C ASN A 2 -23.43 4.01 5.69
N THR A 3 -22.25 3.63 6.17
CA THR A 3 -21.04 4.48 6.13
C THR A 3 -19.80 3.66 5.76
N TRP A 4 -18.74 4.35 5.31
CA TRP A 4 -17.44 3.72 5.07
C TRP A 4 -16.90 3.06 6.35
N LYS A 5 -17.07 3.68 7.52
CA LYS A 5 -16.60 3.12 8.80
C LYS A 5 -17.20 1.75 9.09
N GLU A 6 -18.53 1.63 9.04
CA GLU A 6 -19.23 0.35 9.24
C GLU A 6 -18.80 -0.70 8.21
N TYR A 7 -18.62 -0.27 6.95
CA TYR A 7 -18.18 -1.16 5.87
C TYR A 7 -16.77 -1.70 6.11
N ILE A 8 -15.84 -0.82 6.49
CA ILE A 8 -14.45 -1.16 6.79
C ILE A 8 -14.40 -2.09 8.00
N GLU A 9 -15.02 -1.75 9.12
CA GLU A 9 -14.99 -2.59 10.33
C GLU A 9 -15.53 -4.01 10.10
N SER A 10 -16.55 -4.15 9.25
CA SER A 10 -17.05 -5.46 8.85
C SER A 10 -16.15 -6.19 7.86
N LYS A 11 -15.46 -5.48 6.97
CA LYS A 11 -14.55 -6.09 5.98
C LYS A 11 -13.28 -6.62 6.65
N PHE A 12 -12.82 -5.97 7.70
CA PHE A 12 -11.62 -6.31 8.47
C PHE A 12 -11.96 -7.16 9.73
N SER A 13 -12.87 -8.13 9.57
CA SER A 13 -13.34 -9.00 10.65
C SER A 13 -12.53 -10.31 10.76
N PRO A 14 -12.21 -10.80 11.98
CA PRO A 14 -12.54 -10.20 13.26
C PRO A 14 -11.64 -9.01 13.56
N ILE A 15 -12.24 -7.91 14.04
CA ILE A 15 -11.52 -6.65 14.29
C ILE A 15 -10.40 -6.82 15.34
N SER A 16 -10.48 -7.85 16.18
CA SER A 16 -9.45 -8.23 17.15
C SER A 16 -8.11 -8.61 16.52
N ASP A 17 -8.08 -8.95 15.23
CA ASP A 17 -6.84 -9.24 14.50
C ASP A 17 -6.08 -7.97 14.10
N PHE A 18 -6.64 -6.79 14.40
CA PHE A 18 -6.10 -5.50 14.01
C PHE A 18 -5.92 -4.57 15.21
N GLN A 19 -4.82 -3.84 15.20
CA GLN A 19 -4.65 -2.61 15.99
C GLN A 19 -5.29 -1.45 15.24
N ILE A 20 -6.12 -0.67 15.94
CA ILE A 20 -6.80 0.51 15.39
C ILE A 20 -6.17 1.78 15.92
N GLU A 21 -5.80 2.69 15.03
CA GLU A 21 -5.49 4.08 15.34
C GLU A 21 -6.54 4.97 14.66
N ASP A 22 -7.43 5.58 15.45
CA ASP A 22 -8.44 6.52 14.94
C ASP A 22 -7.98 7.96 15.22
N LYS A 23 -7.51 8.65 14.17
CA LYS A 23 -7.17 10.07 14.21
C LYS A 23 -8.20 10.91 13.45
N THR A 24 -9.43 10.42 13.31
CA THR A 24 -10.52 11.17 12.69
C THR A 24 -11.17 12.06 13.74
N GLN A 25 -10.88 13.37 13.68
CA GLN A 25 -11.49 14.35 14.56
C GLN A 25 -12.44 15.24 13.75
N LYS A 26 -13.52 15.68 14.39
CA LYS A 26 -14.51 16.55 13.75
C LYS A 26 -13.86 17.87 13.34
N GLY A 27 -14.04 18.28 12.08
CA GLY A 27 -13.41 19.48 11.52
C GLY A 27 -11.93 19.35 11.15
N GLU A 28 -11.34 18.16 11.29
CA GLU A 28 -9.94 17.91 10.93
C GLU A 28 -9.78 16.85 9.83
N VAL A 29 -8.66 16.97 9.14
CA VAL A 29 -8.22 16.10 8.07
C VAL A 29 -7.55 14.87 8.72
N GLY A 30 -8.37 13.87 9.05
CA GLY A 30 -7.98 12.71 9.85
C GLY A 30 -7.60 11.45 9.06
N ILE A 31 -6.97 10.50 9.73
CA ILE A 31 -6.65 9.16 9.17
C ILE A 31 -7.19 8.10 10.13
N TYR A 32 -7.89 7.12 9.58
CA TYR A 32 -8.26 5.90 10.30
C TYR A 32 -7.39 4.75 9.82
N SER A 33 -6.65 4.15 10.74
CA SER A 33 -5.66 3.13 10.41
C SER A 33 -5.95 1.80 11.08
N LEU A 34 -5.79 0.73 10.32
CA LEU A 34 -5.87 -0.66 10.76
C LEU A 34 -4.53 -1.34 10.49
N THR A 35 -3.87 -1.86 11.52
CA THR A 35 -2.62 -2.62 11.38
C THR A 35 -2.86 -4.07 11.76
N HIS A 36 -2.67 -5.00 10.82
CA HIS A 36 -2.87 -6.43 11.08
C HIS A 36 -1.77 -6.97 12.01
N ASN A 37 -2.17 -7.59 13.11
CA ASN A 37 -1.27 -8.00 14.19
C ASN A 37 -0.18 -9.01 13.75
N LEU A 38 -0.50 -9.88 12.79
CA LEU A 38 0.43 -10.92 12.35
C LEU A 38 1.34 -10.47 11.20
N THR A 39 0.75 -9.87 10.16
CA THR A 39 1.52 -9.52 8.95
C THR A 39 2.17 -8.15 9.07
N GLU A 40 1.69 -7.31 9.98
CA GLU A 40 2.05 -5.89 10.14
C GLU A 40 1.65 -5.02 8.94
N THR A 41 0.81 -5.55 8.05
CA THR A 41 0.25 -4.74 6.96
C THR A 41 -0.69 -3.71 7.56
N ARG A 42 -0.39 -2.44 7.29
CA ARG A 42 -1.19 -1.29 7.68
C ARG A 42 -2.03 -0.81 6.52
N PHE A 43 -3.29 -0.48 6.82
CA PHE A 43 -4.27 0.09 5.93
C PHE A 43 -4.65 1.45 6.47
N ASP A 44 -4.51 2.49 5.66
CA ASP A 44 -4.86 3.86 6.01
C ASP A 44 -6.03 4.32 5.16
N PHE A 45 -7.10 4.74 5.83
CA PHE A 45 -8.27 5.38 5.24
C PHE A 45 -8.16 6.87 5.54
N ILE A 46 -7.81 7.63 4.52
CA ILE A 46 -7.31 8.99 4.62
C ILE A 46 -8.44 9.95 4.29
N TYR A 47 -8.62 10.96 5.14
CA TYR A 47 -9.57 12.06 5.00
C TYR A 47 -11.02 11.60 4.81
N PRO A 48 -11.57 10.77 5.73
CA PRO A 48 -13.01 10.60 5.77
C PRO A 48 -13.68 11.92 6.12
N ASP A 49 -14.85 12.17 5.53
CA ASP A 49 -15.72 13.26 5.97
C ASP A 49 -16.40 12.94 7.31
N GLU A 50 -17.02 13.94 7.93
CA GLU A 50 -17.55 13.84 9.30
C GLU A 50 -18.58 12.71 9.47
N ASP A 51 -19.36 12.42 8.43
CA ASP A 51 -20.39 11.39 8.42
C ASP A 51 -19.95 10.09 7.71
N TRP A 52 -18.68 10.00 7.32
CA TRP A 52 -18.07 8.84 6.67
C TRP A 52 -18.81 8.41 5.39
N LYS A 53 -19.38 9.38 4.67
CA LYS A 53 -19.95 9.20 3.34
C LYS A 53 -18.91 9.34 2.25
N LYS A 54 -17.74 9.88 2.55
CA LYS A 54 -16.61 9.98 1.64
C LYS A 54 -15.32 9.59 2.34
N ILE A 55 -14.36 9.11 1.56
CA ILE A 55 -12.96 8.95 1.94
C ILE A 55 -12.11 9.59 0.85
N GLY A 56 -11.05 10.29 1.25
CA GLY A 56 -10.17 11.00 0.32
C GLY A 56 -9.18 10.08 -0.38
N ASP A 57 -8.64 9.09 0.34
CA ASP A 57 -7.76 8.08 -0.23
C ASP A 57 -7.73 6.81 0.63
N VAL A 58 -7.27 5.71 0.04
CA VAL A 58 -6.94 4.48 0.75
C VAL A 58 -5.57 3.99 0.31
N GLN A 59 -4.72 3.70 1.29
CA GLN A 59 -3.39 3.18 1.06
C GLN A 59 -3.15 1.96 1.94
N PHE A 60 -2.28 1.05 1.49
CA PHE A 60 -1.73 0.02 2.35
C PHE A 60 -0.23 -0.16 2.13
N TYR A 61 0.46 -0.51 3.22
CA TYR A 61 1.90 -0.73 3.20
C TYR A 61 2.31 -1.71 4.30
N ASN A 62 3.57 -2.16 4.26
CA ASN A 62 4.10 -3.10 5.23
C ASN A 62 5.54 -2.72 5.62
N PRO A 63 5.91 -2.73 6.91
CA PRO A 63 7.22 -2.28 7.37
C PRO A 63 8.41 -3.07 6.82
N LYS A 64 8.17 -4.29 6.29
CA LYS A 64 9.22 -5.14 5.70
C LYS A 64 9.72 -4.64 4.35
N THR A 65 8.96 -3.77 3.71
CA THR A 65 9.23 -3.14 2.41
C THR A 65 9.27 -1.62 2.57
N LYS A 66 9.94 -0.92 1.65
CA LYS A 66 9.83 0.54 1.55
C LYS A 66 8.62 0.98 0.73
N GLY A 67 8.12 0.12 -0.16
CA GLY A 67 6.98 0.40 -1.02
C GLY A 67 5.60 0.29 -0.37
N TRP A 68 4.63 0.90 -1.04
CA TRP A 68 3.21 0.97 -0.68
C TRP A 68 2.31 0.76 -1.92
N SER A 69 1.00 0.63 -1.70
CA SER A 69 0.01 0.25 -2.70
C SER A 69 -0.15 1.18 -3.91
N GLY A 70 0.25 2.45 -3.77
CA GLY A 70 -0.31 3.54 -4.55
C GLY A 70 -1.66 4.00 -3.98
N GLU A 71 -2.26 5.00 -4.62
CA GLU A 71 -3.46 5.68 -4.14
C GLU A 71 -4.72 5.07 -4.76
N PHE A 72 -5.73 4.86 -3.95
CA PHE A 72 -7.07 4.49 -4.38
C PHE A 72 -7.87 5.69 -4.88
N TRP A 73 -7.54 6.89 -4.37
CA TRP A 73 -8.19 8.18 -4.61
C TRP A 73 -9.65 8.25 -4.15
N GLU A 74 -10.18 9.48 -4.08
CA GLU A 74 -11.46 9.81 -3.47
C GLU A 74 -12.62 8.87 -3.85
N ALA A 75 -13.47 8.57 -2.86
CA ALA A 75 -14.60 7.66 -3.05
C ALA A 75 -15.80 8.00 -2.16
N GLU A 76 -16.96 8.13 -2.80
CA GLU A 76 -18.25 8.26 -2.13
C GLU A 76 -18.80 6.89 -1.70
N PHE A 77 -19.59 6.87 -0.64
CA PHE A 77 -20.18 5.65 -0.11
C PHE A 77 -21.32 5.15 -0.99
N ASN A 78 -20.99 4.30 -1.96
CA ASN A 78 -21.95 3.62 -2.83
C ASN A 78 -21.40 2.24 -3.27
N GLU A 79 -22.24 1.41 -3.88
CA GLU A 79 -21.86 0.03 -4.25
C GLU A 79 -20.74 -0.04 -5.31
N LYS A 80 -20.70 0.92 -6.24
CA LYS A 80 -19.65 0.96 -7.26
C LYS A 80 -18.28 1.16 -6.61
N GLU A 81 -18.18 2.11 -5.68
CA GLU A 81 -16.93 2.42 -5.01
C GLU A 81 -16.52 1.35 -3.99
N LYS A 82 -17.48 0.67 -3.34
CA LYS A 82 -17.20 -0.52 -2.52
C LYS A 82 -16.54 -1.62 -3.34
N ASN A 83 -17.05 -1.89 -4.53
CA ASN A 83 -16.47 -2.90 -5.43
C ASN A 83 -15.08 -2.48 -5.91
N ARG A 84 -14.87 -1.21 -6.23
CA ARG A 84 -13.55 -0.66 -6.58
C ARG A 84 -12.56 -0.87 -5.42
N LEU A 85 -12.96 -0.55 -4.20
CA LEU A 85 -12.14 -0.70 -3.00
C LEU A 85 -11.80 -2.17 -2.74
N ASN A 86 -12.76 -3.07 -2.89
CA ASN A 86 -12.52 -4.51 -2.73
C ASN A 86 -11.43 -5.02 -3.68
N GLU A 87 -11.50 -4.66 -4.95
CA GLU A 87 -10.48 -5.08 -5.93
C GLU A 87 -9.11 -4.44 -5.63
N PHE A 88 -9.08 -3.18 -5.16
CA PHE A 88 -7.86 -2.52 -4.71
C PHE A 88 -7.21 -3.21 -3.49
N LEU A 89 -8.02 -3.61 -2.51
CA LEU A 89 -7.54 -4.25 -1.27
C LEU A 89 -7.23 -5.75 -1.44
N LYS A 90 -7.73 -6.39 -2.50
CA LYS A 90 -7.57 -7.82 -2.79
C LYS A 90 -6.13 -8.34 -2.67
N PRO A 91 -5.08 -7.63 -3.14
CA PRO A 91 -3.71 -8.09 -2.97
C PRO A 91 -3.30 -8.18 -1.49
N ALA A 92 -3.71 -7.21 -0.66
CA ALA A 92 -3.36 -7.19 0.76
C ALA A 92 -4.26 -8.11 1.60
N LEU A 93 -5.52 -8.30 1.22
CA LEU A 93 -6.47 -9.11 1.98
C LEU A 93 -6.42 -10.59 1.61
N GLU A 94 -6.26 -10.95 0.33
CA GLU A 94 -6.54 -12.32 -0.14
C GLU A 94 -5.36 -12.99 -0.86
N LYS A 95 -4.61 -12.25 -1.69
CA LYS A 95 -3.63 -12.87 -2.60
C LYS A 95 -2.17 -12.79 -2.11
N GLY A 96 -1.87 -11.82 -1.25
CA GLY A 96 -0.52 -11.37 -1.00
C GLY A 96 0.02 -10.48 -2.13
N TRP A 97 1.07 -9.75 -1.82
CA TRP A 97 1.72 -8.81 -2.72
C TRP A 97 3.22 -8.82 -2.50
N SER A 98 3.97 -8.14 -3.35
CA SER A 98 5.44 -8.16 -3.24
C SER A 98 6.05 -6.83 -3.64
N SER A 99 7.26 -6.58 -3.16
CA SER A 99 8.04 -5.39 -3.48
C SER A 99 9.48 -5.74 -3.83
N LYS A 100 10.01 -5.09 -4.88
CA LYS A 100 11.44 -4.93 -5.11
C LYS A 100 11.86 -3.54 -4.65
N ASP A 101 12.62 -3.47 -3.57
CA ASP A 101 13.20 -2.24 -3.08
C ASP A 101 14.65 -2.12 -3.58
N PHE A 102 14.98 -0.98 -4.18
CA PHE A 102 16.29 -0.72 -4.77
C PHE A 102 17.07 0.29 -3.95
N TYR A 103 18.33 -0.03 -3.71
CA TYR A 103 19.26 0.70 -2.87
C TYR A 103 20.54 1.00 -3.63
N PHE A 104 21.00 2.24 -3.56
CA PHE A 104 22.28 2.66 -4.11
C PHE A 104 23.14 3.22 -2.97
N PHE A 105 24.34 2.67 -2.77
CA PHE A 105 25.17 2.93 -1.58
C PHE A 105 24.41 2.86 -0.25
N GLY A 106 23.56 1.84 -0.10
CA GLY A 106 22.74 1.63 1.11
C GLY A 106 21.53 2.57 1.26
N LYS A 107 21.36 3.56 0.38
CA LYS A 107 20.20 4.47 0.41
C LYS A 107 19.10 3.96 -0.53
N HIS A 108 17.88 3.83 0.00
CA HIS A 108 16.70 3.51 -0.80
C HIS A 108 16.40 4.65 -1.78
N TYR A 109 16.12 4.31 -3.04
CA TYR A 109 15.76 5.31 -4.06
C TYR A 109 14.52 4.93 -4.88
N GLN A 110 14.14 3.66 -4.92
CA GLN A 110 12.99 3.18 -5.67
C GLN A 110 12.38 1.95 -5.02
N SER A 111 11.05 1.84 -5.10
CA SER A 111 10.36 0.57 -4.92
C SER A 111 9.52 0.25 -6.16
N LYS A 112 9.41 -1.05 -6.49
CA LYS A 112 8.47 -1.58 -7.47
C LYS A 112 7.56 -2.57 -6.77
N VAL A 113 6.30 -2.17 -6.60
CA VAL A 113 5.27 -2.91 -5.88
C VAL A 113 4.40 -3.67 -6.88
N TYR A 114 4.30 -4.98 -6.68
CA TYR A 114 3.53 -5.90 -7.50
C TYR A 114 2.33 -6.38 -6.70
N TRP A 115 1.15 -6.35 -7.32
CA TRP A 115 -0.11 -6.80 -6.72
C TRP A 115 -0.28 -8.34 -6.78
N ASN A 116 0.84 -9.05 -6.62
CA ASN A 116 0.99 -10.50 -6.59
C ASN A 116 2.31 -10.88 -5.88
N LYS A 117 2.50 -12.17 -5.61
CA LYS A 117 3.73 -12.70 -4.98
C LYS A 117 4.85 -13.03 -5.98
N SER A 118 4.55 -13.11 -7.28
CA SER A 118 5.45 -13.61 -8.34
C SER A 118 6.39 -12.55 -8.92
N PHE A 119 6.25 -11.28 -8.52
CA PHE A 119 7.04 -10.15 -9.02
C PHE A 119 6.92 -9.93 -10.54
N ASP A 120 5.77 -10.27 -11.11
CA ASP A 120 5.48 -10.20 -12.54
C ASP A 120 4.35 -9.20 -12.87
N GLY A 121 4.21 -8.88 -14.16
CA GLY A 121 3.16 -8.00 -14.65
C GLY A 121 3.33 -6.53 -14.29
N LYS A 122 2.20 -5.82 -14.26
CA LYS A 122 2.15 -4.38 -13.95
C LYS A 122 2.55 -4.16 -12.49
N ASN A 123 3.37 -3.15 -12.25
CA ASN A 123 3.77 -2.73 -10.92
C ASN A 123 3.48 -1.24 -10.72
N PHE A 124 3.26 -0.87 -9.47
CA PHE A 124 3.33 0.51 -9.02
C PHE A 124 4.78 0.82 -8.63
N GLY A 125 5.41 1.71 -9.39
CA GLY A 125 6.78 2.15 -9.13
C GLY A 125 6.78 3.60 -8.66
N TYR A 126 7.52 3.89 -7.60
CA TYR A 126 7.77 5.27 -7.19
C TYR A 126 9.22 5.44 -6.76
N TYR A 127 9.67 6.69 -6.85
CA TYR A 127 11.02 7.12 -6.57
C TYR A 127 11.02 8.05 -5.37
N THR A 128 12.07 8.01 -4.56
CA THR A 128 12.19 8.84 -3.35
C THR A 128 13.62 9.32 -3.15
N GLY A 129 13.79 10.38 -2.34
CA GLY A 129 15.09 10.81 -1.84
C GLY A 129 15.87 11.81 -2.71
N PHE A 130 15.37 12.19 -3.89
CA PHE A 130 16.14 13.05 -4.83
C PHE A 130 15.41 14.29 -5.36
N GLY A 131 14.14 14.53 -4.99
CA GLY A 131 13.41 15.76 -5.35
C GLY A 131 13.58 16.15 -6.83
N CYS A 132 13.89 17.42 -7.11
CA CYS A 132 14.13 17.91 -8.48
C CYS A 132 15.42 17.36 -9.12
N LEU A 133 16.40 16.92 -8.32
CA LEU A 133 17.63 16.28 -8.85
C LEU A 133 17.33 14.93 -9.52
N TRP A 134 16.17 14.34 -9.23
CA TRP A 134 15.69 13.14 -9.89
C TRP A 134 15.71 13.24 -11.41
N ILE A 135 15.35 14.40 -11.99
CA ILE A 135 15.27 14.57 -13.45
C ILE A 135 16.65 14.35 -14.10
N VAL A 136 17.71 14.85 -13.47
CA VAL A 136 19.08 14.72 -13.96
C VAL A 136 19.61 13.31 -13.72
N LEU A 137 19.28 12.71 -12.58
CA LEU A 137 19.78 11.39 -12.17
C LEU A 137 18.95 10.23 -12.72
N PHE A 138 17.79 10.48 -13.32
CA PHE A 138 16.86 9.46 -13.80
C PHE A 138 17.53 8.46 -14.76
N PRO A 139 18.30 8.87 -15.79
CA PRO A 139 18.92 7.92 -16.71
C PRO A 139 19.92 7.01 -15.99
N PHE A 140 20.67 7.56 -15.04
CA PHE A 140 21.63 6.82 -14.24
C PHE A 140 20.93 5.78 -13.35
N PHE A 141 19.92 6.20 -12.57
CA PHE A 141 19.19 5.27 -11.72
C PHE A 141 18.45 4.20 -12.51
N TRP A 142 17.89 4.55 -13.67
CA TRP A 142 17.26 3.59 -14.56
C TRP A 142 18.23 2.50 -15.01
N LEU A 143 19.45 2.86 -15.42
CA LEU A 143 20.49 1.91 -15.79
C LEU A 143 20.89 1.03 -14.61
N ILE A 144 21.15 1.64 -13.44
CA ILE A 144 21.51 0.92 -12.22
C ILE A 144 20.42 -0.07 -11.81
N THR A 145 19.15 0.33 -11.85
CA THR A 145 18.00 -0.56 -11.60
C THR A 145 18.02 -1.74 -12.56
N LYS A 146 18.28 -1.53 -13.86
CA LYS A 146 18.33 -2.62 -14.85
C LYS A 146 19.48 -3.60 -14.58
N LEU A 147 20.64 -3.09 -14.17
CA LEU A 147 21.76 -3.93 -13.77
C LEU A 147 21.43 -4.75 -12.51
N MET A 148 20.77 -4.15 -11.52
CA MET A 148 20.29 -4.85 -10.32
C MET A 148 19.24 -5.91 -10.65
N GLU A 149 18.29 -5.62 -11.53
CA GLU A 149 17.26 -6.58 -11.97
C GLU A 149 17.86 -7.80 -12.67
N ARG A 150 18.98 -7.62 -13.38
CA ARG A 150 19.75 -8.68 -14.04
C ARG A 150 20.73 -9.38 -13.09
N ASN A 151 20.75 -9.02 -11.80
CA ASN A 151 21.71 -9.47 -10.80
C ASN A 151 23.18 -9.21 -11.18
N LEU A 152 23.45 -8.18 -12.00
CA LEU A 152 24.81 -7.79 -12.38
C LEU A 152 25.49 -6.94 -11.29
N ILE A 153 24.69 -6.27 -10.46
CA ILE A 153 25.14 -5.53 -9.27
C ILE A 153 24.17 -5.79 -8.12
N SER A 154 24.67 -5.70 -6.88
CA SER A 154 23.86 -5.83 -5.68
C SER A 154 23.06 -4.56 -5.39
N GLY A 155 22.08 -4.64 -4.49
CA GLY A 155 21.27 -3.50 -4.05
C GLY A 155 19.77 -3.62 -4.30
N MET A 156 19.28 -4.76 -4.80
CA MET A 156 17.85 -5.07 -4.86
C MET A 156 17.47 -6.01 -3.71
N LYS A 157 16.47 -5.61 -2.91
CA LYS A 157 15.82 -6.46 -1.90
C LYS A 157 14.44 -6.88 -2.41
N LYS A 158 14.18 -8.19 -2.45
CA LYS A 158 12.86 -8.76 -2.76
C LYS A 158 12.13 -9.07 -1.46
N THR A 159 10.86 -8.75 -1.37
CA THR A 159 10.03 -9.06 -0.20
C THR A 159 8.64 -9.47 -0.66
N ILE A 160 8.17 -10.62 -0.15
CA ILE A 160 6.79 -11.09 -0.32
C ILE A 160 6.05 -10.78 0.97
N ILE A 161 4.87 -10.21 0.84
CA ILE A 161 3.96 -9.90 1.93
C ILE A 161 2.75 -10.82 1.81
N GLU A 162 2.53 -11.59 2.87
CA GLU A 162 1.39 -12.49 2.99
C GLU A 162 0.08 -11.70 3.15
N PRO A 163 -1.04 -12.23 2.62
CA PRO A 163 -2.35 -11.62 2.82
C PRO A 163 -2.77 -11.64 4.29
N THR A 164 -3.67 -10.74 4.67
CA THR A 164 -4.21 -10.71 6.04
C THR A 164 -5.25 -11.79 6.30
N ASN A 165 -6.08 -12.13 5.31
CA ASN A 165 -7.09 -13.17 5.49
C ASN A 165 -6.45 -14.55 5.34
N LYS A 166 -6.42 -15.30 6.46
CA LYS A 166 -5.91 -16.67 6.52
C LYS A 166 -6.80 -17.72 5.86
N ASN A 167 -8.01 -17.34 5.44
CA ASN A 167 -9.01 -18.25 4.87
C ASN A 167 -8.91 -18.40 3.35
N VAL A 168 -7.90 -17.79 2.70
CA VAL A 168 -7.66 -17.92 1.27
C VAL A 168 -6.37 -18.71 1.07
N CYS A 169 -6.51 -20.04 1.13
CA CYS A 169 -5.52 -21.01 0.67
C CYS A 169 -6.03 -21.66 -0.61
#